data_AF-A0A497SK64-F1
#
_entry.id   AF-A0A497SK64-F1
#
_cell.length_a   1.000
_cell.length_b   1.000
_cell.length_c   1.000
_cell.angle_alpha   90.00
_cell.angle_beta   90.00
_cell.angle_gamma   90.00
#
_symmetry.space_group_name_H-M   'P 1'
#
loop_
_entity.id
_entity.type
_entity.pdbx_description
1 polymer ?
#
loop_
_entity_poly.entity_id
_entity_poly.type
_entity_poly.pdbx_seq_one_letter_code
_entity_poly.pdbx_strand_id
1 'polypeptide(L)'
;MRFLETEHHEGFCIYRNGHGPVWVCPHAGPSIKRMGTRDSGSDAIASLCWSKTGGTLIISNTPRNRVVGIDFNRHLPPKDMALIFWDIMTSNSERAEWYRSNYAFVAKNEEDYERKRSIYEEFWNSVKGAGNIIIFMHTQNTTLKNFPSLMDVITYKGDGVDKNLVSEIVDEINNKYELMFKKMEKPYKNAIFLEELRFINDVLRKRGEFTLEAAKRYSKARVVKTIGVIKKYVDSEAYEGLIERFNEREFMKAVMLVLRKDIAPKVTVELNFFGDMAKKIKKLFVFKKNIVMDIELNLFLNKWYPDIAASIVLHILSRITSIERYRKLAIKQTRITNFLDRTSSIFS
;
A
#
# COMPACT_ATOMS: atom_id res chain seq x y z
N MET A 1 -21.65 -3.67 -23.55
CA MET A 1 -20.30 -3.16 -23.19
C MET A 1 -20.19 -1.74 -23.71
N ARG A 2 -20.02 -0.74 -22.84
CA ARG A 2 -19.60 0.59 -23.30
C ARG A 2 -18.15 0.48 -23.80
N PHE A 3 -17.82 1.25 -24.83
CA PHE A 3 -16.52 1.17 -25.51
C PHE A 3 -15.38 1.29 -24.51
N LEU A 4 -14.53 0.27 -24.45
CA LEU A 4 -13.28 0.31 -23.70
C LEU A 4 -12.32 1.21 -24.46
N GLU A 5 -11.95 2.33 -23.86
CA GLU A 5 -10.91 3.20 -24.40
C GLU A 5 -9.58 2.89 -23.71
N THR A 6 -8.52 2.71 -24.50
CA THR A 6 -7.16 2.47 -24.01
C THR A 6 -6.22 3.51 -24.56
N GLU A 7 -5.44 4.14 -23.68
CA GLU A 7 -4.35 5.05 -24.05
C GLU A 7 -3.02 4.48 -23.55
N HIS A 8 -2.02 4.53 -24.42
CA HIS A 8 -0.67 4.07 -24.14
C HIS A 8 0.26 5.27 -24.08
N HIS A 9 0.83 5.51 -22.90
CA HIS A 9 1.80 6.56 -22.67
C HIS A 9 3.16 5.94 -22.39
N GLU A 10 4.22 6.72 -22.58
CA GLU A 10 5.51 6.32 -22.06
C GLU A 10 5.44 6.29 -20.53
N GLY A 11 5.72 5.13 -19.91
CA GLY A 11 5.73 4.96 -18.46
C GLY A 11 4.42 4.50 -17.80
N PHE A 12 3.27 4.54 -18.50
CA PHE A 12 1.99 4.07 -17.97
C PHE A 12 0.91 3.83 -19.05
N CYS A 13 -0.15 3.13 -18.70
CA CYS A 13 -1.35 2.94 -19.54
C CYS A 13 -2.60 3.45 -18.81
N ILE A 14 -3.57 3.94 -19.57
CA ILE A 14 -4.90 4.33 -19.08
C ILE A 14 -5.97 3.47 -19.74
N TYR A 15 -6.90 2.94 -18.93
CA TYR A 15 -8.09 2.23 -19.39
C TYR A 15 -9.33 2.97 -18.88
N ARG A 16 -10.28 3.27 -19.77
CA ARG A 16 -11.54 3.94 -19.40
C ARG A 16 -12.75 3.10 -19.75
N ASN A 17 -13.69 3.04 -18.82
CA ASN A 17 -14.97 2.36 -18.98
C ASN A 17 -16.07 3.14 -18.25
N GLY A 18 -16.63 4.14 -18.92
CA GLY A 18 -17.70 4.97 -18.37
C GLY A 18 -17.29 5.81 -17.16
N HIS A 19 -18.26 6.22 -16.35
CA HIS A 19 -18.03 7.03 -15.16
C HIS A 19 -17.80 6.15 -13.93
N GLY A 20 -16.87 6.55 -13.05
CA GLY A 20 -16.56 5.79 -11.85
C GLY A 20 -15.34 6.34 -11.12
N PRO A 21 -14.79 5.56 -10.17
CA PRO A 21 -13.55 5.87 -9.48
C PRO A 21 -12.34 5.90 -10.43
N VAL A 22 -11.28 6.54 -9.97
CA VAL A 22 -9.95 6.50 -10.57
C VAL A 22 -9.09 5.54 -9.76
N TRP A 23 -8.77 4.39 -10.34
CA TRP A 23 -7.91 3.37 -9.77
C TRP A 23 -6.47 3.61 -10.24
N VAL A 24 -5.53 3.80 -9.32
CA VAL A 24 -4.15 4.16 -9.65
C VAL A 24 -3.17 3.14 -9.08
N CYS A 25 -2.35 2.54 -9.95
CA CYS A 25 -1.33 1.56 -9.59
C CYS A 25 0.06 2.10 -9.94
N PRO A 26 0.63 3.00 -9.12
CA PRO A 26 1.87 3.71 -9.46
C PRO A 26 3.11 2.78 -9.45
N HIS A 27 3.04 1.63 -8.77
CA HIS A 27 4.16 0.71 -8.60
C HIS A 27 3.91 -0.68 -9.22
N ALA A 28 2.97 -0.77 -10.17
CA ALA A 28 2.66 -2.01 -10.89
C ALA A 28 3.66 -2.39 -11.99
N GLY A 29 4.56 -1.47 -12.37
CA GLY A 29 5.57 -1.73 -13.39
C GLY A 29 6.54 -2.86 -13.01
N PRO A 30 7.42 -3.26 -13.94
CA PRO A 30 8.29 -4.43 -13.78
C PRO A 30 9.20 -4.31 -12.56
N SER A 31 9.48 -5.44 -11.92
CA SER A 31 10.49 -5.52 -10.86
C SER A 31 11.88 -5.63 -11.47
N ILE A 32 12.75 -4.64 -11.21
CA ILE A 32 14.16 -4.70 -11.59
C ILE A 32 15.03 -4.83 -10.33
N LYS A 33 16.02 -5.72 -10.37
CA LYS A 33 16.93 -6.15 -9.28
C LYS A 33 16.32 -7.05 -8.21
N ARG A 34 15.06 -6.90 -7.79
CA ARG A 34 14.43 -7.75 -6.75
C ARG A 34 12.92 -7.90 -6.99
N MET A 35 12.39 -9.11 -6.82
CA MET A 35 10.95 -9.41 -6.98
C MET A 35 10.03 -8.59 -6.06
N GLY A 36 10.52 -8.10 -4.92
CA GLY A 36 9.75 -7.27 -3.98
C GLY A 36 9.75 -5.77 -4.29
N THR A 37 10.14 -5.36 -5.50
CA THR A 37 10.16 -3.94 -5.89
C THR A 37 8.92 -3.50 -6.65
N ARG A 38 8.09 -4.42 -7.13
CA ARG A 38 6.75 -4.16 -7.65
C ARG A 38 5.71 -4.32 -6.54
N ASP A 39 4.61 -3.58 -6.64
CA ASP A 39 3.42 -3.82 -5.82
C ASP A 39 2.62 -4.98 -6.43
N SER A 40 3.12 -6.20 -6.23
CA SER A 40 2.62 -7.40 -6.91
C SER A 40 1.15 -7.67 -6.61
N GLY A 41 0.34 -7.73 -7.67
CA GLY A 41 -1.09 -8.03 -7.61
C GLY A 41 -1.98 -6.82 -7.32
N SER A 42 -1.42 -5.64 -7.02
CA SER A 42 -2.22 -4.43 -6.82
C SER A 42 -2.98 -4.03 -8.10
N ASP A 43 -2.35 -4.19 -9.27
CA ASP A 43 -2.95 -3.94 -10.58
C ASP A 43 -4.05 -4.95 -10.93
N ALA A 44 -3.86 -6.23 -10.57
CA ALA A 44 -4.89 -7.24 -10.76
C ALA A 44 -6.15 -6.92 -9.92
N ILE A 45 -5.97 -6.58 -8.64
CA ILE A 45 -7.09 -6.22 -7.77
C ILE A 45 -7.74 -4.91 -8.23
N ALA A 46 -6.95 -3.90 -8.60
CA ALA A 46 -7.47 -2.67 -9.17
C ALA A 46 -8.30 -2.93 -10.43
N SER A 47 -7.84 -3.83 -11.31
CA SER A 47 -8.56 -4.23 -12.52
C SER A 47 -9.88 -4.93 -12.19
N LEU A 48 -9.92 -5.81 -11.18
CA LEU A 48 -11.15 -6.45 -10.71
C LEU A 48 -12.13 -5.44 -10.12
N CYS A 49 -11.65 -4.43 -9.40
CA CYS A 49 -12.49 -3.34 -8.90
C CYS A 49 -13.02 -2.46 -10.04
N TRP A 50 -12.14 -2.09 -10.98
CA TRP A 50 -12.48 -1.27 -12.15
C TRP A 50 -13.48 -1.97 -13.08
N SER A 51 -13.34 -3.28 -13.32
CA SER A 51 -14.29 -4.02 -14.16
C SER A 51 -15.72 -4.02 -13.59
N LYS A 52 -15.85 -3.96 -12.26
CA LYS A 52 -17.14 -3.89 -11.55
C LYS A 52 -17.70 -2.47 -11.40
N THR A 53 -16.83 -1.45 -11.35
CA THR A 53 -17.24 -0.06 -11.06
C THR A 53 -17.18 0.89 -12.24
N GLY A 54 -16.52 0.49 -13.33
CA GLY A 54 -16.16 1.39 -14.41
C GLY A 54 -15.17 2.46 -13.97
N GLY A 55 -15.20 3.60 -14.64
CA GLY A 55 -14.29 4.72 -14.40
C GLY A 55 -12.95 4.55 -15.11
N THR A 56 -11.89 5.00 -14.46
CA THR A 56 -10.54 5.06 -15.05
C THR A 56 -9.57 4.20 -14.25
N LEU A 57 -8.75 3.42 -14.95
CA LEU A 57 -7.66 2.64 -14.37
C LEU A 57 -6.33 3.10 -14.98
N ILE A 58 -5.40 3.55 -14.13
CA ILE A 58 -4.09 4.08 -14.51
C ILE A 58 -3.02 3.16 -13.92
N ILE A 59 -2.27 2.48 -14.79
CA ILE A 59 -1.28 1.47 -14.38
C ILE A 59 0.10 1.91 -14.87
N SER A 60 1.05 2.05 -13.94
CA SER A 60 2.46 2.25 -14.28
C SER A 60 3.01 1.03 -15.02
N ASN A 61 3.69 1.25 -16.14
CA ASN A 61 4.43 0.22 -16.88
C ASN A 61 5.96 0.37 -16.72
N THR A 62 6.42 1.36 -15.94
CA THR A 62 7.84 1.62 -15.64
C THR A 62 8.22 1.10 -14.25
N PRO A 63 9.44 0.55 -14.07
CA PRO A 63 9.88 0.08 -12.77
C PRO A 63 9.99 1.27 -11.78
N ARG A 64 9.56 1.08 -10.52
CA ARG A 64 9.75 2.11 -9.47
C ARG A 64 11.21 2.37 -9.08
N ASN A 65 12.14 1.66 -9.69
CA ASN A 65 13.55 1.83 -9.43
C ASN A 65 14.04 3.14 -10.06
N ARG A 66 14.40 4.11 -9.21
CA ARG A 66 14.80 5.48 -9.59
C ARG A 66 15.91 5.60 -10.63
N VAL A 67 16.75 4.56 -10.79
CA VAL A 67 17.84 4.57 -11.77
C VAL A 67 17.31 4.27 -13.17
N VAL A 68 16.45 3.27 -13.28
CA VAL A 68 15.98 2.70 -14.56
C VAL A 68 14.52 3.05 -14.88
N GLY A 69 13.81 3.68 -13.96
CA GLY A 69 12.43 4.12 -14.11
C GLY A 69 12.07 5.19 -13.07
N ILE A 70 10.80 5.24 -12.69
CA ILE A 70 10.21 6.36 -11.93
C ILE A 70 9.41 5.81 -10.75
N ASP A 71 9.77 6.24 -9.53
CA ASP A 71 8.90 6.07 -8.37
C ASP A 71 7.90 7.22 -8.33
N PHE A 72 6.74 7.02 -8.96
CA PHE A 72 5.70 8.06 -9.01
C PHE A 72 5.29 8.52 -7.61
N ASN A 73 5.38 7.67 -6.58
CA ASN A 73 5.01 7.99 -5.20
C ASN A 73 6.10 8.80 -4.44
N ARG A 74 6.97 9.52 -5.16
CA ARG A 74 7.99 10.45 -4.63
C ARG A 74 8.03 11.75 -5.42
N HIS A 75 8.72 12.77 -4.91
CA HIS A 75 8.79 14.08 -5.54
C HIS A 75 9.55 14.08 -6.86
N LEU A 76 9.09 14.92 -7.79
CA LEU A 76 9.92 15.33 -8.90
C LEU A 76 11.22 15.95 -8.36
N PRO A 77 12.40 15.42 -8.73
CA PRO A 77 13.67 16.00 -8.31
C PRO A 77 13.97 17.30 -9.06
N PRO A 78 14.65 18.27 -8.42
CA PRO A 78 15.35 19.33 -9.13
C PRO A 78 16.38 18.72 -10.11
N LYS A 79 16.57 19.34 -11.28
CA LYS A 79 17.47 18.84 -12.34
C LYS A 79 18.87 18.53 -11.83
N ASP A 80 19.51 19.51 -11.20
CA ASP A 80 20.89 19.38 -10.71
C ASP A 80 21.03 18.22 -9.71
N MET A 81 20.05 18.07 -8.83
CA MET A 81 20.01 16.95 -7.86
C MET A 81 19.84 15.60 -8.56
N ALA A 82 18.99 15.51 -9.59
CA ALA A 82 18.80 14.27 -10.35
C ALA A 82 20.07 13.83 -11.08
N LEU A 83 20.84 14.78 -11.61
CA LEU A 83 22.11 14.54 -12.30
C LEU A 83 23.21 14.14 -11.32
N ILE A 84 23.41 14.92 -10.24
CA ILE A 84 24.46 14.65 -9.23
C ILE A 84 24.27 13.28 -8.58
N PHE A 85 23.03 12.89 -8.29
CA PHE A 85 22.77 11.63 -7.61
C PHE A 85 22.83 10.40 -8.51
N TRP A 86 22.95 10.56 -9.83
CA TRP A 86 23.07 9.43 -10.76
C TRP A 86 24.19 8.47 -10.36
N ASP A 87 25.40 8.99 -10.13
CA ASP A 87 26.58 8.19 -9.78
C ASP A 87 26.53 7.64 -8.36
N ILE A 88 25.82 8.34 -7.46
CA ILE A 88 25.72 7.98 -6.04
C ILE A 88 24.67 6.89 -5.81
N MET A 89 23.69 6.74 -6.72
CA MET A 89 22.55 5.84 -6.54
C MET A 89 22.89 4.35 -6.61
N THR A 90 24.09 4.01 -7.09
CA THR A 90 24.64 2.64 -7.03
C THR A 90 25.21 2.30 -5.64
N SER A 91 25.50 3.30 -4.81
CA SER A 91 26.02 3.14 -3.45
C SER A 91 24.92 2.90 -2.40
N ASN A 92 25.29 2.28 -1.28
CA ASN A 92 24.47 2.20 -0.05
C ASN A 92 24.82 3.31 0.95
N SER A 93 25.14 4.51 0.46
CA SER A 93 25.40 5.67 1.34
C SER A 93 24.12 6.24 1.94
N GLU A 94 24.24 6.90 3.11
CA GLU A 94 23.12 7.63 3.74
C GLU A 94 22.54 8.70 2.80
N ARG A 95 23.38 9.36 2.00
CA ARG A 95 22.95 10.30 0.96
C ARG A 95 22.02 9.64 -0.05
N ALA A 96 22.39 8.45 -0.54
CA ALA A 96 21.54 7.70 -1.47
C ALA A 96 20.21 7.27 -0.83
N GLU A 97 20.22 6.89 0.45
CA GLU A 97 18.99 6.54 1.19
C GLU A 97 18.07 7.76 1.40
N TRP A 98 18.64 8.91 1.76
CA TRP A 98 17.91 10.17 1.86
C TRP A 98 17.28 10.54 0.52
N TYR A 99 18.03 10.47 -0.58
CA TYR A 99 17.51 10.81 -1.91
C TYR A 99 16.37 9.86 -2.30
N ARG A 100 16.56 8.54 -2.12
CA ARG A 100 15.52 7.53 -2.37
C ARG A 100 14.25 7.83 -1.59
N SER A 101 14.36 8.30 -0.36
CA SER A 101 13.20 8.61 0.46
C SER A 101 12.41 9.83 -0.03
N ASN A 102 13.02 10.74 -0.80
CA ASN A 102 12.41 12.00 -1.19
C ASN A 102 11.99 12.06 -2.67
N TYR A 103 12.80 11.53 -3.59
CA TYR A 103 12.67 11.82 -5.02
C TYR A 103 12.36 10.61 -5.91
N ALA A 104 11.72 10.89 -7.05
CA ALA A 104 11.11 9.92 -7.97
C ALA A 104 12.11 9.21 -8.87
N PHE A 105 13.17 9.90 -9.31
CA PHE A 105 14.17 9.32 -10.21
C PHE A 105 15.52 10.04 -10.08
N VAL A 106 16.56 9.48 -10.71
CA VAL A 106 17.81 10.16 -11.07
C VAL A 106 17.95 10.17 -12.60
N ALA A 107 18.82 11.02 -13.14
CA ALA A 107 18.99 11.20 -14.57
C ALA A 107 20.45 11.13 -14.98
N LYS A 108 20.75 10.46 -16.11
CA LYS A 108 22.12 10.33 -16.64
C LYS A 108 22.68 11.64 -17.18
N ASN A 109 21.79 12.43 -17.78
CA ASN A 109 22.07 13.66 -18.49
C ASN A 109 20.76 14.48 -18.57
N GLU A 110 20.82 15.67 -19.13
CA GLU A 110 19.66 16.57 -19.22
C GLU A 110 18.52 15.97 -20.04
N GLU A 111 18.83 15.26 -21.13
CA GLU A 111 17.83 14.60 -21.97
C GLU A 111 17.03 13.53 -21.21
N ASP A 112 17.71 12.65 -20.47
CA ASP A 112 17.06 11.64 -19.62
C ASP A 112 16.25 12.30 -18.49
N TYR A 113 16.68 13.45 -17.99
CA TYR A 113 15.93 14.23 -17.01
C TYR A 113 14.62 14.74 -17.60
N GLU A 114 14.66 15.46 -18.73
CA GLU A 114 13.46 16.03 -19.34
C GLU A 114 12.47 14.95 -19.78
N ARG A 115 12.97 13.82 -20.32
CA ARG A 115 12.11 12.67 -20.65
C ARG A 115 11.41 12.11 -19.42
N LYS A 116 12.15 11.78 -18.35
CA LYS A 116 11.56 11.23 -17.11
C LYS A 116 10.64 12.22 -16.42
N ARG A 117 10.96 13.51 -16.48
CA ARG A 117 10.11 14.60 -15.97
C ARG A 117 8.78 14.66 -16.73
N SER A 118 8.82 14.64 -18.06
CA SER A 118 7.61 14.62 -18.90
C SER A 118 6.69 13.45 -18.52
N ILE A 119 7.24 12.24 -18.44
CA ILE A 119 6.49 11.03 -18.02
C ILE A 119 5.88 11.22 -16.62
N TYR A 120 6.65 11.76 -15.66
CA TYR A 120 6.18 12.00 -14.29
C TYR A 120 5.03 13.01 -14.24
N GLU A 121 5.17 14.13 -14.93
CA GLU A 121 4.16 15.19 -14.97
C GLU A 121 2.90 14.71 -15.69
N GLU A 122 3.04 14.02 -16.81
CA GLU A 122 1.93 13.47 -17.58
C GLU A 122 1.14 12.43 -16.77
N PHE A 123 1.81 11.52 -16.06
CA PHE A 123 1.15 10.55 -15.17
C PHE A 123 0.26 11.26 -14.15
N TRP A 124 0.79 12.27 -13.46
CA TRP A 124 0.05 12.97 -12.41
C TRP A 124 -1.04 13.90 -12.96
N ASN A 125 -0.83 14.47 -14.15
CA ASN A 125 -1.86 15.23 -14.85
C ASN A 125 -3.04 14.34 -15.28
N SER A 126 -2.76 13.13 -15.77
CA SER A 126 -3.78 12.13 -16.10
C SER A 126 -4.59 11.71 -14.88
N VAL A 127 -3.94 11.45 -13.73
CA VAL A 127 -4.64 11.16 -12.47
C VAL A 127 -5.54 12.34 -12.06
N LYS A 128 -5.05 13.58 -12.17
CA LYS A 128 -5.77 14.81 -11.78
C LYS A 128 -7.00 15.08 -12.66
N GLY A 129 -6.94 14.73 -13.94
CA GLY A 129 -8.03 14.92 -14.90
C GLY A 129 -9.08 13.80 -14.90
N ALA A 130 -8.79 12.64 -14.29
CA ALA A 130 -9.61 11.44 -14.46
C ALA A 130 -10.88 11.39 -13.58
N GLY A 131 -10.94 12.11 -12.46
CA GLY A 131 -12.12 12.10 -11.59
C GLY A 131 -11.87 12.54 -10.15
N ASN A 132 -12.92 12.48 -9.33
CA ASN A 132 -12.94 13.02 -7.97
C ASN A 132 -12.88 11.95 -6.86
N ILE A 133 -12.89 10.66 -7.22
CA ILE A 133 -12.70 9.56 -6.26
C ILE A 133 -11.45 8.83 -6.73
N ILE A 134 -10.34 8.98 -5.99
CA ILE A 134 -9.02 8.52 -6.40
C ILE A 134 -8.53 7.49 -5.38
N ILE A 135 -8.23 6.29 -5.85
CA ILE A 135 -7.85 5.15 -5.03
C ILE A 135 -6.48 4.66 -5.49
N PHE A 136 -5.48 4.85 -4.65
CA PHE A 136 -4.15 4.33 -4.91
C PHE A 136 -4.02 2.91 -4.37
N MET A 137 -3.65 2.00 -5.24
CA MET A 137 -3.53 0.59 -4.94
C MET A 137 -2.05 0.26 -4.77
N HIS A 138 -1.69 -0.12 -3.55
CA HIS A 138 -0.33 -0.46 -3.14
C HIS A 138 -0.26 -1.87 -2.57
N THR A 139 0.95 -2.39 -2.39
CA THR A 139 1.18 -3.70 -1.77
C THR A 139 2.18 -3.63 -0.62
N GLN A 140 1.80 -4.21 0.51
CA GLN A 140 2.66 -4.44 1.64
C GLN A 140 3.06 -5.92 1.75
N ASN A 141 4.32 -6.18 2.14
CA ASN A 141 4.80 -7.54 2.32
C ASN A 141 4.13 -8.24 3.52
N THR A 142 3.99 -9.57 3.43
CA THR A 142 3.48 -10.44 4.50
C THR A 142 4.53 -10.64 5.60
N THR A 143 4.83 -9.59 6.35
CA THR A 143 5.85 -9.60 7.42
C THR A 143 5.24 -9.26 8.77
N LEU A 144 5.90 -9.66 9.87
CA LEU A 144 5.39 -9.47 11.23
C LEU A 144 5.17 -7.99 11.56
N LYS A 145 5.97 -7.07 10.98
CA LYS A 145 5.78 -5.63 11.12
C LYS A 145 4.37 -5.14 10.74
N ASN A 146 3.69 -5.88 9.85
CA ASN A 146 2.36 -5.56 9.34
C ASN A 146 1.25 -6.34 10.05
N PHE A 147 1.57 -7.22 10.99
CA PHE A 147 0.58 -8.01 11.72
C PHE A 147 -0.32 -7.12 12.59
N PRO A 148 -1.66 -7.34 12.62
CA PRO A 148 -2.43 -8.39 11.94
C PRO A 148 -3.07 -7.97 10.59
N SER A 149 -2.57 -6.93 9.92
CA SER A 149 -3.21 -6.32 8.74
C SER A 149 -3.12 -7.17 7.46
N LEU A 150 -4.28 -7.53 6.88
CA LEU A 150 -4.42 -8.04 5.50
C LEU A 150 -4.56 -6.92 4.47
N MET A 151 -5.00 -5.76 4.93
CA MET A 151 -5.26 -4.59 4.11
C MET A 151 -5.24 -3.39 5.07
N ASP A 152 -4.41 -2.39 4.77
CA ASP A 152 -4.39 -1.14 5.52
C ASP A 152 -5.01 -0.05 4.65
N VAL A 153 -6.03 0.64 5.17
CA VAL A 153 -6.68 1.76 4.50
C VAL A 153 -6.05 3.04 5.01
N ILE A 154 -5.58 3.89 4.10
CA ILE A 154 -4.88 5.13 4.44
C ILE A 154 -5.73 6.32 4.03
N THR A 155 -5.97 7.17 5.01
CA THR A 155 -6.86 8.34 4.92
C THR A 155 -6.11 9.66 4.91
N TYR A 156 -4.78 9.62 5.06
CA TYR A 156 -3.92 10.79 5.24
C TYR A 156 -4.16 11.54 6.55
N LYS A 157 -4.44 10.80 7.63
CA LYS A 157 -4.87 11.36 8.92
C LYS A 157 -6.18 12.15 8.79
N GLY A 158 -7.10 11.67 7.95
CA GLY A 158 -8.39 12.29 7.68
C GLY A 158 -8.41 13.30 6.52
N ASP A 159 -7.25 13.70 5.99
CA ASP A 159 -7.19 14.72 4.94
C ASP A 159 -7.80 14.24 3.62
N GLY A 160 -7.64 12.96 3.25
CA GLY A 160 -8.13 12.43 1.98
C GLY A 160 -9.56 11.89 2.04
N VAL A 161 -9.94 11.31 3.17
CA VAL A 161 -11.29 10.85 3.51
C VAL A 161 -11.41 10.81 5.02
N ASP A 162 -12.61 11.07 5.56
CA ASP A 162 -12.81 11.11 7.02
C ASP A 162 -12.36 9.81 7.68
N LYS A 163 -11.42 9.90 8.62
CA LYS A 163 -10.79 8.75 9.26
C LYS A 163 -11.76 7.96 10.15
N ASN A 164 -12.64 8.66 10.86
CA ASN A 164 -13.60 8.02 11.77
C ASN A 164 -14.62 7.20 10.99
N LEU A 165 -15.16 7.79 9.92
CA LEU A 165 -16.01 7.12 8.94
C LEU A 165 -15.35 5.86 8.38
N VAL A 166 -14.10 5.95 7.94
CA VAL A 166 -13.37 4.78 7.42
C VAL A 166 -13.15 3.72 8.50
N SER A 167 -12.94 4.14 9.75
CA SER A 167 -12.74 3.20 10.87
C SER A 167 -14.01 2.44 11.19
N GLU A 168 -15.16 3.11 11.23
CA GLU A 168 -16.48 2.46 11.36
C GLU A 168 -16.75 1.47 10.23
N ILE A 169 -16.48 1.87 8.97
CA ILE A 169 -16.63 0.99 7.82
C ILE A 169 -15.70 -0.23 7.92
N VAL A 170 -14.45 -0.04 8.35
CA VAL A 170 -13.50 -1.15 8.52
C VAL A 170 -13.94 -2.10 9.62
N ASP A 171 -14.53 -1.61 10.71
CA ASP A 171 -15.09 -2.47 11.75
C ASP A 171 -16.30 -3.28 11.24
N GLU A 172 -17.21 -2.66 10.48
CA GLU A 172 -18.30 -3.37 9.78
C GLU A 172 -17.77 -4.46 8.85
N ILE A 173 -16.71 -4.16 8.08
CA ILE A 173 -16.05 -5.13 7.19
C ILE A 173 -15.44 -6.27 8.00
N ASN A 174 -14.72 -5.96 9.08
CA ASN A 174 -14.12 -6.99 9.92
C ASN A 174 -15.16 -7.94 10.51
N ASN A 175 -16.31 -7.42 10.92
CA ASN A 175 -17.44 -8.23 11.39
C ASN A 175 -18.04 -9.07 10.25
N LYS A 176 -18.30 -8.47 9.08
CA LYS A 176 -18.86 -9.15 7.91
C LYS A 176 -17.98 -10.32 7.42
N TYR A 177 -16.66 -10.17 7.52
CA TYR A 177 -15.68 -11.13 7.01
C TYR A 177 -15.02 -11.97 8.10
N GLU A 178 -15.49 -11.92 9.35
CA GLU A 178 -14.85 -12.53 10.52
C GLU A 178 -14.55 -14.02 10.33
N LEU A 179 -15.57 -14.83 9.97
CA LEU A 179 -15.42 -16.27 9.77
C LEU A 179 -14.37 -16.60 8.69
N MET A 180 -14.32 -15.79 7.64
CA MET A 180 -13.38 -15.96 6.54
C MET A 180 -11.96 -15.60 7.00
N PHE A 181 -11.79 -14.49 7.72
CA PHE A 181 -10.51 -14.11 8.31
C PHE A 181 -9.99 -15.15 9.30
N LYS A 182 -10.88 -15.76 10.08
CA LYS A 182 -10.52 -16.88 10.97
C LYS A 182 -9.99 -18.08 10.19
N LYS A 183 -10.61 -18.43 9.06
CA LYS A 183 -10.12 -19.50 8.16
C LYS A 183 -8.75 -19.17 7.56
N MET A 184 -8.46 -17.90 7.30
CA MET A 184 -7.17 -17.43 6.76
C MET A 184 -6.06 -17.36 7.82
N GLU A 185 -6.37 -17.47 9.11
CA GLU A 185 -5.43 -17.16 10.18
C GLU A 185 -4.16 -18.04 10.13
N LYS A 186 -4.32 -19.37 10.10
CA LYS A 186 -3.19 -20.30 10.04
C LYS A 186 -2.31 -20.10 8.80
N PRO A 187 -2.84 -20.09 7.56
CA PRO A 187 -1.99 -19.88 6.39
C PRO A 187 -1.34 -18.49 6.35
N TYR A 188 -2.02 -17.44 6.84
CA TYR A 188 -1.45 -16.10 6.93
C TYR A 188 -0.26 -16.04 7.90
N LYS A 189 -0.41 -16.61 9.10
CA LYS A 189 0.66 -16.67 10.10
C LYS A 189 1.84 -17.51 9.63
N ASN A 190 1.58 -18.61 8.92
CA ASN A 190 2.64 -19.41 8.30
C ASN A 190 3.40 -18.60 7.23
N ALA A 191 2.70 -17.80 6.42
CA ALA A 191 3.35 -16.92 5.46
C ALA A 191 4.25 -15.87 6.15
N ILE A 192 3.80 -15.27 7.25
CA ILE A 192 4.64 -14.36 8.05
C ILE A 192 5.88 -15.09 8.58
N PHE A 193 5.71 -16.27 9.18
CA PHE A 193 6.80 -17.05 9.73
C PHE A 193 7.90 -17.32 8.68
N LEU A 194 7.51 -17.76 7.47
CA LEU A 194 8.43 -18.02 6.37
C LEU A 194 9.14 -16.74 5.89
N GLU A 195 8.44 -15.61 5.90
CA GLU A 195 9.01 -14.30 5.53
C GLU A 195 9.98 -13.74 6.56
N GLU A 196 9.80 -14.05 7.85
CA GLU A 196 10.78 -13.73 8.89
C GLU A 196 12.01 -14.66 8.82
N LEU A 197 11.82 -15.96 8.57
CA LEU A 197 12.96 -16.87 8.29
C LEU A 197 13.77 -16.43 7.07
N ARG A 198 13.08 -16.05 5.98
CA ARG A 198 13.76 -15.54 4.78
C ARG A 198 14.58 -14.30 5.08
N PHE A 199 14.10 -13.42 5.96
CA PHE A 199 14.84 -12.24 6.38
C PHE A 199 16.10 -12.56 7.16
N ILE A 200 16.04 -13.50 8.09
CA ILE A 200 17.22 -13.98 8.83
C ILE A 200 18.27 -14.50 7.85
N ASN A 201 17.86 -15.41 6.96
CA ASN A 201 18.75 -15.98 5.94
C ASN A 201 19.36 -14.91 5.02
N ASP A 202 18.58 -13.90 4.65
CA ASP A 202 19.06 -12.79 3.83
C ASP A 202 20.10 -11.92 4.55
N VAL A 203 19.93 -11.70 5.86
CA VAL A 203 20.88 -10.95 6.70
C VAL A 203 22.15 -11.77 6.88
N LEU A 204 22.03 -13.04 7.29
CA LEU A 204 23.15 -13.98 7.43
C LEU A 204 23.97 -14.07 6.13
N ARG A 205 23.31 -14.26 4.99
CA ARG A 205 23.98 -14.34 3.69
C ARG A 205 24.77 -13.09 3.33
N LYS A 206 24.30 -11.89 3.70
CA LYS A 206 24.95 -10.62 3.34
C LYS A 206 25.91 -10.08 4.39
N ARG A 207 25.77 -10.51 5.65
CA ARG A 207 26.50 -9.94 6.80
C ARG A 207 27.31 -10.97 7.59
N GLY A 208 27.10 -12.26 7.37
CA GLY A 208 27.78 -13.35 8.09
C GLY A 208 27.19 -13.64 9.47
N GLU A 209 26.37 -12.75 10.02
CA GLU A 209 25.80 -12.84 11.37
C GLU A 209 24.37 -12.28 11.42
N PHE A 210 23.61 -12.69 12.44
CA PHE A 210 22.28 -12.16 12.75
C PHE A 210 22.26 -11.48 14.12
N THR A 211 22.90 -10.32 14.19
CA THR A 211 22.86 -9.42 15.35
C THR A 211 21.82 -8.31 15.14
N LEU A 212 21.40 -7.63 16.20
CA LEU A 212 20.48 -6.49 16.10
C LEU A 212 21.03 -5.40 15.17
N GLU A 213 22.34 -5.15 15.24
CA GLU A 213 23.02 -4.17 14.42
C GLU A 213 23.08 -4.60 12.94
N ALA A 214 23.47 -5.86 12.66
CA ALA A 214 23.48 -6.38 11.30
C ALA A 214 22.08 -6.35 10.66
N ALA A 215 21.04 -6.72 11.42
CA ALA A 215 19.65 -6.66 10.98
C ALA A 215 19.19 -5.22 10.71
N LYS A 216 19.52 -4.26 11.59
CA LYS A 216 19.22 -2.83 11.39
C LYS A 216 19.94 -2.25 10.17
N ARG A 217 21.22 -2.60 9.96
CA ARG A 217 21.97 -2.21 8.76
C ARG A 217 21.42 -2.83 7.47
N TYR A 218 20.69 -3.94 7.57
CA TYR A 218 19.99 -4.51 6.43
C TYR A 218 18.64 -3.82 6.18
N SER A 219 17.84 -3.60 7.24
CA SER A 219 16.54 -2.91 7.15
C SER A 219 16.06 -2.37 8.50
N LYS A 220 16.56 -1.19 8.88
CA LYS A 220 16.23 -0.52 10.15
C LYS A 220 14.72 -0.39 10.37
N ALA A 221 13.99 0.14 9.38
CA ALA A 221 12.55 0.34 9.47
C ALA A 221 11.77 -0.96 9.69
N ARG A 222 12.18 -2.07 9.04
CA ARG A 222 11.57 -3.38 9.27
C ARG A 222 11.82 -3.85 10.69
N VAL A 223 13.08 -3.88 11.13
CA VAL A 223 13.47 -4.40 12.44
C VAL A 223 12.80 -3.63 13.58
N VAL A 224 12.84 -2.29 13.54
CA VAL A 224 12.22 -1.45 14.57
C VAL A 224 10.72 -1.73 14.68
N LYS A 225 10.00 -1.79 13.55
CA LYS A 225 8.57 -2.08 13.56
C LYS A 225 8.27 -3.51 14.02
N THR A 226 9.03 -4.50 13.59
CA THR A 226 8.88 -5.90 14.03
C THR A 226 9.08 -6.03 15.54
N ILE A 227 10.13 -5.42 16.10
CA ILE A 227 10.37 -5.40 17.55
C ILE A 227 9.22 -4.69 18.29
N GLY A 228 8.67 -3.61 17.72
CA GLY A 228 7.49 -2.94 18.26
C GLY A 228 6.26 -3.85 18.31
N VAL A 229 6.01 -4.64 17.27
CA VAL A 229 4.93 -5.65 17.26
C VAL A 229 5.18 -6.73 18.30
N ILE A 230 6.42 -7.24 18.41
CA ILE A 230 6.79 -8.21 19.45
C ILE A 230 6.49 -7.63 20.83
N LYS A 231 7.03 -6.45 21.16
CA LYS A 231 6.79 -5.77 22.44
C LYS A 231 5.32 -5.62 22.79
N LYS A 232 4.46 -5.39 21.78
CA LYS A 232 3.02 -5.22 21.96
C LYS A 232 2.30 -6.53 22.34
N TYR A 233 2.77 -7.67 21.85
CA TYR A 233 2.04 -8.94 21.93
C TYR A 233 2.71 -10.00 22.79
N VAL A 234 3.98 -9.88 23.13
CA VAL A 234 4.68 -10.79 24.06
C VAL A 234 4.79 -10.16 25.45
N ASP A 235 4.96 -10.99 26.46
CA ASP A 235 5.25 -10.62 27.84
C ASP A 235 6.63 -9.96 27.98
N SER A 236 6.77 -9.12 29.02
CA SER A 236 7.99 -8.32 29.24
C SER A 236 9.25 -9.20 29.33
N GLU A 237 9.17 -10.36 30.00
CA GLU A 237 10.29 -11.29 30.13
C GLU A 237 10.78 -11.81 28.77
N ALA A 238 9.88 -12.24 27.89
CA ALA A 238 10.24 -12.70 26.56
C ALA A 238 10.79 -11.56 25.69
N TYR A 239 10.25 -10.35 25.84
CA TYR A 239 10.75 -9.17 25.14
C TYR A 239 12.16 -8.78 25.61
N GLU A 240 12.38 -8.71 26.92
CA GLU A 240 13.69 -8.40 27.51
C GLU A 240 14.73 -9.44 27.12
N GLY A 241 14.39 -10.73 27.17
CA GLY A 241 15.25 -11.81 26.71
C GLY A 241 15.66 -11.69 25.24
N LEU A 242 14.76 -11.24 24.36
CA LEU A 242 15.08 -10.95 22.96
C LEU A 242 16.08 -9.79 22.84
N ILE A 243 15.90 -8.72 23.60
CA ILE A 243 16.74 -7.52 23.52
C ILE A 243 18.14 -7.80 24.08
N GLU A 244 18.23 -8.51 25.21
CA GLU A 244 19.51 -8.91 25.83
C GLU A 244 20.31 -9.87 24.94
N ARG A 245 19.63 -10.81 24.29
CA ARG A 245 20.26 -11.89 23.51
C ARG A 245 19.73 -11.93 22.09
N PHE A 246 19.86 -10.83 21.36
CA PHE A 246 19.35 -10.75 20.00
C PHE A 246 20.15 -11.64 19.04
N ASN A 247 19.58 -12.80 18.72
CA ASN A 247 20.08 -13.77 17.74
C ASN A 247 18.90 -14.45 17.00
N GLU A 248 19.19 -15.32 16.04
CA GLU A 248 18.18 -16.01 15.23
C GLU A 248 17.15 -16.75 16.10
N ARG A 249 17.62 -17.52 17.09
CA ARG A 249 16.78 -18.34 17.96
C ARG A 249 15.82 -17.48 18.78
N GLU A 250 16.33 -16.47 19.47
CA GLU A 250 15.50 -15.61 20.32
C GLU A 250 14.54 -14.77 19.47
N PHE A 251 14.97 -14.28 18.31
CA PHE A 251 14.09 -13.56 17.39
C PHE A 251 12.95 -14.45 16.88
N MET A 252 13.24 -15.66 16.41
CA MET A 252 12.20 -16.57 15.95
C MET A 252 11.29 -17.08 17.08
N LYS A 253 11.84 -17.28 18.28
CA LYS A 253 11.03 -17.58 19.48
C LYS A 253 10.02 -16.47 19.75
N ALA A 254 10.45 -15.21 19.74
CA ALA A 254 9.58 -14.06 19.93
C ALA A 254 8.54 -13.92 18.81
N VAL A 255 8.93 -14.12 17.54
CA VAL A 255 8.00 -14.17 16.39
C VAL A 255 6.92 -15.24 16.62
N MET A 256 7.30 -16.46 17.00
CA MET A 256 6.35 -17.54 17.25
C MET A 256 5.40 -17.23 18.41
N LEU A 257 5.86 -16.58 19.47
CA LEU A 257 5.00 -16.15 20.58
C LEU A 257 3.91 -15.17 20.11
N VAL A 258 4.24 -14.22 19.23
CA VAL A 258 3.23 -13.34 18.61
C VAL A 258 2.26 -14.15 17.75
N LEU A 259 2.78 -15.03 16.88
CA LEU A 259 1.94 -15.79 15.95
C LEU A 259 1.05 -16.83 16.65
N ARG A 260 1.37 -17.25 17.88
CA ARG A 260 0.52 -18.14 18.69
C ARG A 260 -0.67 -17.43 19.33
N LYS A 261 -0.70 -16.09 19.38
CA LYS A 261 -1.85 -15.34 19.91
C LYS A 261 -3.09 -15.60 19.07
N ASP A 262 -4.24 -15.75 19.70
CA ASP A 262 -5.53 -15.96 19.02
C ASP A 262 -6.05 -14.66 18.39
N ILE A 263 -5.36 -14.20 17.34
CA ILE A 263 -5.63 -12.95 16.64
C ILE A 263 -5.77 -13.29 15.17
N ALA A 264 -7.01 -13.24 14.69
CA ALA A 264 -7.31 -13.36 13.28
C ALA A 264 -6.73 -12.16 12.50
N PRO A 265 -6.31 -12.38 11.25
CA PRO A 265 -5.88 -11.31 10.38
C PRO A 265 -7.07 -10.41 10.01
N LYS A 266 -6.86 -9.11 9.80
CA LYS A 266 -7.98 -8.16 9.64
C LYS A 266 -7.66 -6.98 8.74
N VAL A 267 -8.68 -6.23 8.34
CA VAL A 267 -8.51 -4.92 7.70
C VAL A 267 -8.21 -3.89 8.79
N THR A 268 -7.32 -2.95 8.52
CA THR A 268 -6.88 -1.91 9.45
C THR A 268 -6.95 -0.54 8.81
N VAL A 269 -6.92 0.51 9.64
CA VAL A 269 -6.84 1.90 9.20
C VAL A 269 -5.54 2.50 9.73
N GLU A 270 -4.65 2.88 8.81
CA GLU A 270 -3.37 3.53 9.11
C GLU A 270 -2.57 2.84 10.23
N LEU A 271 -2.54 1.51 10.27
CA LEU A 271 -1.78 0.76 11.29
C LEU A 271 -0.28 1.06 11.16
N ASN A 272 0.20 1.07 9.93
CA ASN A 272 1.63 1.16 9.63
C ASN A 272 2.00 2.32 8.71
N PHE A 273 1.06 2.74 7.89
CA PHE A 273 1.24 3.77 6.88
C PHE A 273 0.23 4.86 7.10
N PHE A 274 0.71 6.08 7.34
CA PHE A 274 -0.13 7.27 7.48
C PHE A 274 -0.18 8.11 6.20
N GLY A 275 0.45 7.62 5.12
CA GLY A 275 0.56 8.34 3.86
C GLY A 275 1.53 9.54 3.89
N ASP A 276 2.22 9.82 5.00
CA ASP A 276 3.06 11.03 5.17
C ASP A 276 4.11 11.22 4.06
N MET A 277 4.74 10.12 3.59
CA MET A 277 5.73 10.17 2.50
C MET A 277 5.11 10.56 1.15
N ALA A 278 3.88 10.14 0.89
CA ALA A 278 3.14 10.45 -0.32
C ALA A 278 2.32 11.76 -0.20
N LYS A 279 2.13 12.25 1.03
CA LYS A 279 1.23 13.35 1.39
C LYS A 279 1.48 14.59 0.55
N LYS A 280 2.75 14.94 0.28
CA LYS A 280 3.08 16.13 -0.51
C LYS A 280 2.68 16.03 -1.99
N ILE A 281 2.73 14.85 -2.61
CA ILE A 281 2.20 14.63 -3.98
C ILE A 281 0.68 14.59 -3.92
N LYS A 282 0.15 13.89 -2.91
CA LYS A 282 -1.29 13.62 -2.84
C LYS A 282 -2.10 14.81 -2.33
N LYS A 283 -1.44 15.82 -1.75
CA LYS A 283 -1.95 17.19 -1.61
C LYS A 283 -2.48 17.76 -2.92
N LEU A 284 -1.98 17.34 -4.09
CA LEU A 284 -2.55 17.74 -5.38
C LEU A 284 -4.04 17.38 -5.54
N PHE A 285 -4.51 16.38 -4.79
CA PHE A 285 -5.87 15.84 -4.88
C PHE A 285 -6.73 16.16 -3.65
N VAL A 286 -6.12 16.21 -2.46
CA VAL A 286 -6.81 16.41 -1.17
C VAL A 286 -7.61 17.72 -1.10
N PHE A 287 -7.17 18.81 -1.75
CA PHE A 287 -7.84 20.12 -1.65
C PHE A 287 -9.09 20.31 -2.55
N LYS A 288 -9.51 19.30 -3.32
CA LYS A 288 -10.46 19.47 -4.44
C LYS A 288 -11.91 18.98 -4.23
N LYS A 289 -12.39 18.80 -2.99
CA LYS A 289 -13.64 18.02 -2.71
C LYS A 289 -13.55 16.56 -3.21
N ASN A 290 -12.33 16.08 -3.42
CA ASN A 290 -12.07 14.71 -3.85
C ASN A 290 -12.07 13.78 -2.64
N ILE A 291 -12.48 12.52 -2.88
CA ILE A 291 -12.22 11.41 -1.97
C ILE A 291 -10.91 10.78 -2.42
N VAL A 292 -9.92 10.77 -1.53
CA VAL A 292 -8.59 10.24 -1.82
C VAL A 292 -8.19 9.24 -0.74
N MET A 293 -7.89 8.02 -1.15
CA MET A 293 -7.42 6.99 -0.21
C MET A 293 -6.34 6.12 -0.84
N ASP A 294 -5.49 5.52 0.00
CA ASP A 294 -4.66 4.39 -0.42
C ASP A 294 -5.17 3.11 0.22
N ILE A 295 -4.96 2.02 -0.50
CA ILE A 295 -5.15 0.68 -0.01
C ILE A 295 -3.81 -0.05 -0.10
N GLU A 296 -3.22 -0.33 1.06
CA GLU A 296 -2.00 -1.15 1.18
C GLU A 296 -2.41 -2.61 1.36
N LEU A 297 -2.51 -3.33 0.24
CA LEU A 297 -2.94 -4.71 0.23
C LEU A 297 -1.81 -5.64 0.67
N ASN A 298 -2.08 -6.60 1.55
CA ASN A 298 -1.07 -7.58 1.93
C ASN A 298 -0.82 -8.56 0.77
N LEU A 299 0.45 -8.82 0.46
CA LEU A 299 0.85 -9.74 -0.62
C LEU A 299 0.19 -11.14 -0.49
N PHE A 300 -0.04 -11.61 0.74
CA PHE A 300 -0.77 -12.86 1.00
C PHE A 300 -2.18 -12.81 0.42
N LEU A 301 -2.90 -11.72 0.67
CA LEU A 301 -4.26 -11.53 0.18
C LEU A 301 -4.26 -11.39 -1.35
N ASN A 302 -3.32 -10.63 -1.92
CA ASN A 302 -3.18 -10.46 -3.37
C ASN A 302 -2.95 -11.77 -4.10
N LYS A 303 -2.09 -12.63 -3.54
CA LYS A 303 -1.68 -13.87 -4.19
C LYS A 303 -2.76 -14.95 -4.11
N TRP A 304 -3.36 -15.12 -2.94
CA TRP A 304 -4.21 -16.28 -2.67
C TRP A 304 -5.71 -15.97 -2.71
N TYR A 305 -6.09 -14.71 -2.57
CA TYR A 305 -7.48 -14.28 -2.41
C TYR A 305 -7.79 -12.95 -3.14
N PRO A 306 -7.42 -12.78 -4.42
CA PRO A 306 -7.57 -11.51 -5.13
C PRO A 306 -9.04 -11.05 -5.25
N ASP A 307 -9.98 -11.96 -5.47
CA ASP A 307 -11.41 -11.63 -5.56
C ASP A 307 -11.97 -11.13 -4.23
N ILE A 308 -11.48 -11.69 -3.12
CA ILE A 308 -11.85 -11.29 -1.77
C ILE A 308 -11.28 -9.91 -1.47
N ALA A 309 -10.01 -9.67 -1.83
CA ALA A 309 -9.40 -8.36 -1.72
C ALA A 309 -10.21 -7.29 -2.47
N ALA A 310 -10.55 -7.56 -3.74
CA ALA A 310 -11.37 -6.67 -4.55
C ALA A 310 -12.75 -6.44 -3.91
N SER A 311 -13.40 -7.49 -3.41
CA SER A 311 -14.72 -7.39 -2.77
C SER A 311 -14.68 -6.52 -1.50
N ILE A 312 -13.64 -6.65 -0.67
CA ILE A 312 -13.45 -5.80 0.50
C ILE A 312 -13.27 -4.33 0.09
N VAL A 313 -12.39 -4.05 -0.89
CA VAL A 313 -12.14 -2.69 -1.37
C VAL A 313 -13.42 -2.05 -1.93
N LEU A 314 -14.20 -2.82 -2.70
CA LEU A 314 -15.47 -2.35 -3.25
C LEU A 314 -16.53 -2.09 -2.18
N HIS A 315 -16.60 -2.92 -1.13
CA HIS A 315 -17.49 -2.66 -0.01
C HIS A 315 -17.08 -1.39 0.76
N ILE A 316 -15.78 -1.18 0.99
CA ILE A 316 -15.30 0.06 1.62
C ILE A 316 -15.72 1.27 0.77
N LEU A 317 -15.47 1.21 -0.53
CA LEU A 317 -15.81 2.28 -1.47
C LEU A 317 -17.32 2.54 -1.55
N SER A 318 -18.15 1.50 -1.60
CA SER A 318 -19.60 1.65 -1.71
C SER A 318 -20.18 2.32 -0.47
N ARG A 319 -19.66 2.01 0.73
CA ARG A 319 -20.07 2.64 1.99
C ARG A 319 -19.64 4.10 2.05
N ILE A 320 -18.38 4.40 1.71
CA ILE A 320 -17.88 5.79 1.64
C ILE A 320 -18.73 6.63 0.70
N THR A 321 -18.95 6.15 -0.54
CA THR A 321 -19.69 6.91 -1.55
C THR A 321 -21.17 7.08 -1.23
N SER A 322 -21.79 6.08 -0.59
CA SER A 322 -23.17 6.19 -0.11
C SER A 322 -23.29 7.28 0.95
N ILE A 323 -22.45 7.24 1.98
CA ILE A 323 -22.48 8.20 3.10
C ILE A 323 -22.18 9.62 2.62
N GLU A 324 -21.23 9.79 1.70
CA GLU A 324 -20.93 11.09 1.10
C GLU A 324 -22.08 11.63 0.24
N ARG A 325 -22.80 10.78 -0.51
CA ARG A 325 -24.01 11.19 -1.21
C ARG A 325 -25.10 11.64 -0.24
N TYR A 326 -25.27 10.95 0.88
CA TYR A 326 -26.23 11.35 1.90
C TYR A 326 -25.91 12.69 2.56
N ARG A 327 -24.65 12.91 2.93
CA ARG A 327 -24.20 14.20 3.50
C ARG A 327 -24.53 15.36 2.56
N LYS A 328 -24.38 15.17 1.24
CA LYS A 328 -24.72 16.17 0.22
C LYS A 328 -26.22 16.41 0.04
N LEU A 329 -27.07 15.48 0.46
CA LEU A 329 -28.53 15.59 0.33
C LEU A 329 -29.22 16.18 1.58
N ALA A 330 -28.50 16.40 2.69
CA ALA A 330 -29.02 16.99 3.94
C ALA A 330 -30.31 16.32 4.49
N ILE A 331 -30.52 15.03 4.22
CA ILE A 331 -31.75 14.31 4.60
C ILE A 331 -31.66 13.89 6.07
N LYS A 332 -32.69 14.23 6.87
CA LYS A 332 -32.78 13.85 8.29
C LYS A 332 -32.68 12.33 8.50
N GLN A 333 -32.00 11.97 9.59
CA GLN A 333 -31.57 10.62 10.01
C GLN A 333 -32.69 9.55 10.03
N THR A 334 -33.96 9.93 10.14
CA THR A 334 -35.11 9.03 10.23
C THR A 334 -35.48 8.29 8.94
N ARG A 335 -34.85 8.59 7.80
CA ARG A 335 -35.07 7.89 6.52
C ARG A 335 -33.96 6.87 6.16
N ILE A 336 -33.01 6.64 7.07
CA ILE A 336 -31.78 5.86 6.83
C ILE A 336 -32.04 4.36 6.66
N THR A 337 -32.86 3.75 7.52
CA THR A 337 -33.18 2.32 7.47
C THR A 337 -33.83 1.94 6.14
N ASN A 338 -34.80 2.73 5.69
CA ASN A 338 -35.53 2.48 4.44
C ASN A 338 -34.69 2.58 3.15
N PHE A 339 -33.52 3.23 3.18
CA PHE A 339 -32.65 3.33 2.01
C PHE A 339 -31.51 2.31 2.03
N LEU A 340 -30.94 1.99 3.19
CA LEU A 340 -29.94 0.93 3.31
C LEU A 340 -30.51 -0.43 2.89
N ASP A 341 -31.79 -0.69 3.21
CA ASP A 341 -32.50 -1.90 2.77
C ASP A 341 -32.65 -1.98 1.24
N ARG A 342 -32.73 -0.83 0.54
CA ARG A 342 -32.87 -0.77 -0.93
C ARG A 342 -31.57 -0.86 -1.70
N THR A 343 -30.44 -0.44 -1.12
CA THR A 343 -29.13 -0.60 -1.76
C THR A 343 -28.58 -2.02 -1.67
N SER A 344 -29.03 -2.79 -0.68
CA SER A 344 -28.65 -4.18 -0.48
C SER A 344 -29.16 -5.10 -1.60
N SER A 345 -30.27 -4.74 -2.26
CA SER A 345 -30.86 -5.52 -3.36
C SER A 345 -30.31 -5.20 -4.75
N ILE A 346 -29.38 -4.24 -4.87
CA ILE A 346 -28.73 -3.89 -6.16
C ILE A 346 -27.39 -4.65 -6.32
N PHE A 347 -26.85 -5.19 -5.22
CA PHE A 347 -25.56 -5.88 -5.18
C PHE A 347 -25.64 -7.35 -4.71
N SER A 348 -26.85 -7.87 -4.50
CA SER A 348 -27.17 -9.31 -4.54
C SER A 348 -27.49 -9.72 -5.96
#